data_AF-A0A800E6K3-F1
#
_entry.id   AF-A0A800E6K3-F1
#
_cell.length_a   1.000
_cell.length_b   1.000
_cell.length_c   1.000
_cell.angle_alpha   90.00
_cell.angle_beta   90.00
_cell.angle_gamma   90.00
#
_symmetry.space_group_name_H-M   'P 1'
#
loop_
_entity.id
_entity.type
_entity.pdbx_description
1 polymer ?
#
loop_
_entity_poly.entity_id
_entity_poly.type
_entity_poly.pdbx_seq_one_letter_code
_entity_poly.pdbx_strand_id
1 'polypeptide(L)' 'MEKLFKQILDLLKKGITLSLYFLCLGIIVQLLIDDKILGWDPVGNIQDAGSSFVGVIALVAMYSLFIQNRK' A
#
# COMPACT_ATOMS: atom_id res chain seq x y z
N MET A 1 16.40 2.04 -25.58
CA MET A 1 16.41 1.08 -24.45
C MET A 1 16.15 1.80 -23.12
N GLU A 2 17.04 2.69 -22.65
CA GLU A 2 16.89 3.36 -21.34
C GLU A 2 15.60 4.19 -21.18
N LYS A 3 15.16 4.88 -22.24
CA LYS A 3 13.95 5.72 -22.20
C LYS A 3 12.67 4.91 -21.97
N LEU A 4 12.55 3.76 -22.65
CA LEU A 4 11.42 2.84 -22.48
C LEU A 4 11.42 2.20 -21.10
N PHE A 5 12.60 1.82 -20.60
CA PHE A 5 12.75 1.27 -19.26
C PHE A 5 12.32 2.28 -18.18
N LYS A 6 12.73 3.56 -18.31
CA LYS A 6 12.30 4.63 -17.41
C LYS A 6 10.78 4.85 -17.45
N GLN A 7 10.17 4.82 -18.64
CA GLN A 7 8.71 4.97 -18.76
C GLN A 7 7.94 3.81 -18.12
N ILE A 8 8.40 2.57 -18.29
CA ILE A 8 7.82 1.39 -17.66
C ILE A 8 7.92 1.50 -16.13
N LEU A 9 9.09 1.88 -15.60
CA LEU A 9 9.29 2.08 -14.17
C LEU A 9 8.38 3.16 -13.59
N ASP A 10 8.22 4.29 -14.29
CA ASP A 10 7.32 5.36 -13.84
C ASP A 10 5.85 4.93 -13.85
N LEU A 11 5.45 4.13 -14.84
CA LEU A 11 4.10 3.59 -14.94
C LEU A 11 3.83 2.57 -13.83
N LEU A 12 4.79 1.68 -13.55
CA LEU A 12 4.76 0.77 -12.40
C LEU A 12 4.67 1.53 -11.07
N LYS A 13 5.50 2.55 -10.86
CA LYS A 13 5.42 3.38 -9.64
C LYS A 13 4.06 4.01 -9.47
N LYS A 14 3.50 4.60 -10.54
CA LYS A 14 2.15 5.18 -10.51
C LYS A 14 1.09 4.12 -10.24
N GLY A 15 1.17 2.95 -10.88
CA GLY A 15 0.26 1.84 -10.66
C GLY A 15 0.29 1.33 -9.22
N ILE A 16 1.49 1.15 -8.66
CA ILE A 16 1.68 0.75 -7.25
C ILE A 16 1.14 1.81 -6.30
N THR A 17 1.37 3.10 -6.60
CA THR A 17 0.85 4.19 -5.76
C THR A 17 -0.68 4.23 -5.80
N LEU A 18 -1.27 4.04 -6.97
CA LEU A 18 -2.72 3.99 -7.15
C LEU A 18 -3.33 2.78 -6.43
N SER A 19 -2.72 1.59 -6.56
CA SER A 19 -3.20 0.39 -5.88
C SER A 19 -3.10 0.52 -4.36
N LEU A 20 -2.07 1.20 -3.84
CA LEU A 20 -1.96 1.56 -2.42
C LEU A 20 -3.12 2.44 -1.97
N TYR A 21 -3.47 3.49 -2.72
CA TYR A 21 -4.63 4.32 -2.38
C TYR A 21 -5.94 3.54 -2.39
N PHE A 22 -6.14 2.67 -3.39
CA PHE A 22 -7.31 1.80 -3.45
C PHE A 22 -7.35 0.79 -2.29
N LEU A 23 -6.21 0.23 -1.90
CA LEU A 23 -6.10 -0.67 -0.75
C LEU A 23 -6.46 0.06 0.54
N CYS A 24 -5.89 1.24 0.79
CA CYS A 24 -6.20 2.05 1.96
C CYS A 24 -7.68 2.45 2.01
N LEU A 25 -8.26 2.86 0.88
CA LEU A 25 -9.68 3.20 0.79
C LEU A 25 -10.55 1.97 1.04
N GLY A 26 -10.19 0.81 0.47
CA GLY A 26 -10.87 -0.45 0.70
C GLY A 26 -10.86 -0.88 2.16
N ILE A 27 -9.73 -0.72 2.86
CA ILE A 27 -9.65 -0.98 4.31
C ILE A 27 -10.62 -0.08 5.08
N ILE A 28 -10.60 1.22 4.81
CA ILE A 28 -11.47 2.19 5.51
C ILE A 28 -12.94 1.87 5.29
N VAL A 29 -13.33 1.62 4.03
CA VAL A 29 -14.72 1.29 3.67
C VAL A 29 -15.15 -0.02 4.30
N GLN A 30 -14.29 -1.05 4.31
CA GLN A 30 -14.61 -2.33 4.94
C GLN A 30 -14.79 -2.17 6.45
N LEU A 31 -13.95 -1.38 7.12
CA LEU A 31 -14.08 -1.09 8.55
C LEU A 31 -15.35 -0.29 8.89
N LEU A 32 -15.83 0.56 7.97
CA LEU A 32 -17.05 1.34 8.16
C LEU A 32 -18.33 0.51 7.96
N ILE A 33 -18.31 -0.42 7.00
CA ILE A 33 -19.47 -1.25 6.65
C ILE A 33 -19.51 -2.54 7.49
N ASP A 34 -18.37 -2.93 8.08
CA ASP A 34 -18.18 -4.17 8.85
C ASP A 34 -18.51 -5.44 8.04
N ASP A 35 -18.37 -5.37 6.71
CA ASP A 35 -18.61 -6.47 5.77
C ASP A 35 -17.68 -6.35 4.55
N LYS A 36 -17.51 -7.45 3.81
CA LYS A 36 -16.64 -7.54 2.63
C LYS A 36 -17.16 -6.65 1.51
N ILE A 37 -16.25 -5.97 0.82
CA ILE A 37 -16.59 -5.09 -0.29
C ILE A 37 -16.68 -5.93 -1.56
N LEU A 38 -17.90 -6.29 -1.98
CA LEU A 38 -18.12 -7.07 -3.22
C LEU A 38 -17.30 -8.39 -3.26
N GLY A 39 -17.18 -9.07 -2.12
CA GLY A 39 -16.38 -10.29 -1.98
C GLY A 39 -14.86 -10.08 -1.82
N TRP A 40 -14.39 -8.82 -1.89
CA TRP A 40 -13.03 -8.45 -1.55
C TRP A 40 -12.90 -8.16 -0.05
N ASP A 41 -11.90 -8.75 0.57
CA ASP A 41 -11.62 -8.67 2.01
C ASP A 41 -10.21 -8.07 2.27
N PRO A 42 -10.00 -6.77 2.01
CA PRO A 42 -8.70 -6.14 2.19
C PRO A 42 -8.18 -6.21 3.63
N VAL A 43 -9.07 -6.12 4.64
CA VAL A 43 -8.68 -6.23 6.05
C VAL A 43 -8.21 -7.65 6.37
N GLY A 44 -8.96 -8.68 5.98
CA GLY A 44 -8.58 -10.08 6.15
C GLY A 44 -7.26 -10.40 5.45
N ASN A 45 -7.07 -9.93 4.21
CA ASN A 45 -5.82 -10.14 3.47
C ASN A 45 -4.58 -9.59 4.19
N ILE A 46 -4.71 -8.44 4.88
CA ILE A 46 -3.61 -7.86 5.66
C ILE A 46 -3.39 -8.62 6.97
N GLN A 47 -4.46 -9.07 7.62
CA GLN A 47 -4.35 -9.90 8.83
C GLN A 47 -3.70 -11.25 8.51
N ASP A 48 -4.08 -11.88 7.40
CA ASP A 48 -3.52 -13.15 6.91
C ASP A 48 -2.06 -13.02 6.48
N ALA A 49 -1.65 -11.85 5.97
CA ALA A 49 -0.24 -11.55 5.72
C ALA A 49 0.62 -11.52 7.00
N GLY A 50 -0.03 -11.51 8.17
CA GLY A 50 0.59 -11.67 9.48
C GLY A 50 1.38 -10.46 9.96
N SER A 51 1.95 -10.60 11.16
CA SER A 51 2.72 -9.55 11.85
C SER A 51 3.91 -9.03 11.04
N SER A 52 4.44 -9.86 10.13
CA SER A 52 5.56 -9.50 9.25
C SER A 52 5.21 -8.37 8.29
N PHE A 53 4.00 -8.36 7.71
CA PHE A 53 3.60 -7.33 6.76
C PHE A 53 3.39 -5.97 7.44
N VAL A 54 2.68 -5.97 8.57
CA VAL A 54 2.48 -4.77 9.40
C VAL A 54 3.80 -4.23 9.92
N GLY A 55 4.70 -5.12 10.37
CA GLY A 55 6.03 -4.74 10.85
C GLY A 55 6.90 -4.08 9.77
N VAL A 56 6.91 -4.62 8.55
CA VAL A 56 7.65 -4.03 7.42
C VAL A 56 7.08 -2.66 7.04
N ILE A 57 5.75 -2.52 6.97
CA ILE A 57 5.13 -1.22 6.67
C ILE A 57 5.44 -0.19 7.77
N ALA A 58 5.37 -0.57 9.04
CA ALA A 58 5.69 0.31 10.16
C ALA A 58 7.15 0.78 10.11
N LEU A 59 8.08 -0.11 9.79
CA LEU A 59 9.51 0.19 9.70
C LEU A 59 9.81 1.12 8.51
N VAL A 60 9.16 0.89 7.36
CA VAL A 60 9.25 1.77 6.18
C VAL A 60 8.64 3.14 6.47
N ALA A 61 7.49 3.20 7.14
CA ALA A 61 6.86 4.46 7.53
C ALA A 61 7.74 5.26 8.50
N MET A 62 8.29 4.61 9.53
CA MET A 62 9.25 5.22 10.46
C MET A 62 10.49 5.75 9.73
N TYR A 63 11.07 4.95 8.83
CA TYR A 63 12.23 5.36 8.04
C TYR A 63 11.93 6.57 7.14
N SER A 64 10.74 6.57 6.51
CA SER A 64 10.28 7.68 5.68
C SER A 64 10.15 8.97 6.50
N LEU A 65 9.49 8.91 7.66
CA LEU A 65 9.37 10.05 8.59
C LEU A 65 10.74 10.53 9.08
N PHE A 66 11.65 9.62 9.38
CA PHE A 66 13.00 9.97 9.82
C PHE A 66 13.79 10.72 8.74
N ILE A 67 13.75 10.25 7.48
CA ILE A 67 14.39 10.95 6.35
C ILE A 67 13.74 12.30 6.07
N GLN A 68 12.41 12.39 6.15
CA GLN A 68 11.68 13.62 5.88
C GLN A 68 12.03 14.73 6.88
N ASN A 69 12.30 14.37 8.13
CA ASN A 69 12.76 15.30 9.18
C ASN A 69 14.26 15.64 9.12
N ARG A 70 15.03 15.03 8.21
CA ARG A 70 16.47 15.28 8.02
C ARG A 70 16.77 16.20 6.82
N LYS A 71 15.74 16.61 6.08
CA LYS A 71 15.81 17.69 5.08
C LYS A 71 15.30 18.98 5.70
#